data_AF-A0AA88XBA5-F1
#
_entry.id   AF-A0AA88XBA5-F1
#
_cell.length_a   1.000
_cell.length_b   1.000
_cell.length_c   1.000
_cell.angle_alpha   90.00
_cell.angle_beta   90.00
_cell.angle_gamma   90.00
#
_symmetry.space_group_name_H-M   'P 1'
#
loop_
_entity.id
_entity.type
_entity.pdbx_description
1 polymer ?
#
loop_
_entity_poly.entity_id
_entity_poly.type
_entity_poly.pdbx_seq_one_letter_code
_entity_poly.pdbx_strand_id
1 'polypeptide(L)'
;MNFSTIDLSRNKLVGDISFIFGKNKSTKSTDYSRNMFEFDFSKVKEFPASLVSLDLNHNEHSGELDKEGMKKEKCDGCGLRGTEEEISRPLGEVLNMSYNRLYGKIPTGGNLQSFDVYSYLHNKCLHGAPLRRGLYVIPTSGWGE
;
A
#
# COMPACT_ATOMS: atom_id res chain seq x y z
N MET A 1 -19.96 -5.37 7.47
CA MET A 1 -20.29 -5.10 6.06
C MET A 1 -19.80 -6.30 5.25
N ASN A 2 -20.66 -6.88 4.40
CA ASN A 2 -20.38 -8.09 3.62
C ASN A 2 -20.66 -7.77 2.14
N PHE A 3 -19.67 -7.23 1.44
CA PHE A 3 -19.76 -6.93 0.02
C PHE A 3 -18.75 -7.81 -0.71
N SER A 4 -19.14 -8.43 -1.83
CA SER A 4 -18.20 -9.19 -2.66
C SER A 4 -17.20 -8.26 -3.34
N THR A 5 -17.69 -7.11 -3.81
CA THR A 5 -16.88 -6.08 -4.48
C THR A 5 -17.25 -4.71 -3.94
N ILE A 6 -16.27 -3.87 -3.65
CA ILE A 6 -16.45 -2.47 -3.27
C ILE A 6 -15.57 -1.64 -4.20
N ASP A 7 -16.13 -0.61 -4.83
CA ASP A 7 -15.37 0.38 -5.58
C ASP A 7 -15.75 1.77 -5.03
N LEU A 8 -14.78 2.43 -4.40
CA LEU A 8 -14.85 3.80 -3.93
C LEU A 8 -13.74 4.65 -4.56
N SER A 9 -13.13 4.17 -5.66
CA SER A 9 -11.97 4.81 -6.28
C SER A 9 -12.24 6.24 -6.72
N ARG A 10 -11.19 7.07 -6.80
CA ARG A 10 -11.24 8.43 -7.39
C ARG A 10 -12.22 9.37 -6.70
N ASN A 11 -12.29 9.29 -5.38
CA ASN A 11 -13.07 10.22 -4.56
C ASN A 11 -12.13 11.09 -3.70
N LYS A 12 -12.72 11.86 -2.78
CA LYS A 12 -12.01 12.68 -1.80
C LYS A 12 -12.24 12.17 -0.37
N LEU A 13 -12.42 10.86 -0.22
CA LEU A 13 -12.72 10.25 1.06
C LEU A 13 -11.47 10.26 1.95
N VAL A 14 -11.68 10.52 3.24
CA VAL A 14 -10.64 10.64 4.27
C VAL A 14 -10.91 9.68 5.42
N GLY A 15 -9.90 9.48 6.26
CA GLY A 15 -10.00 8.69 7.49
C GLY A 15 -9.29 7.34 7.40
N ASP A 16 -9.14 6.72 8.57
CA ASP A 16 -8.50 5.41 8.71
C ASP A 16 -9.40 4.30 8.18
N ILE A 17 -8.91 3.54 7.20
CA ILE A 17 -9.63 2.40 6.62
C ILE A 17 -9.16 1.05 7.16
N SER A 18 -8.18 0.99 8.07
CA SER A 18 -7.66 -0.28 8.60
C SER A 18 -8.74 -1.17 9.22
N PHE A 19 -9.83 -0.59 9.74
CA PHE A 19 -10.95 -1.32 10.37
C PHE A 19 -11.76 -2.19 9.41
N ILE A 20 -11.64 -1.99 8.09
CA ILE A 20 -12.34 -2.79 7.08
C ILE A 20 -11.65 -4.14 6.84
N PHE A 21 -10.39 -4.27 7.28
CA PHE A 21 -9.61 -5.49 7.22
C PHE A 21 -9.68 -6.25 8.55
N GLY A 22 -9.33 -7.53 8.52
CA GLY A 22 -9.38 -8.42 9.68
C GLY A 22 -9.96 -9.80 9.35
N LYS A 23 -9.58 -10.79 10.15
CA LYS A 23 -9.97 -12.20 9.99
C LYS A 23 -11.47 -12.45 9.82
N ASN A 24 -12.31 -11.67 10.50
CA ASN A 24 -13.77 -11.86 10.52
C ASN A 24 -14.51 -11.10 9.40
N LYS A 25 -13.78 -10.54 8.43
CA LYS A 25 -14.37 -9.85 7.27
C LYS A 25 -14.49 -10.83 6.11
N SER A 26 -15.37 -10.53 5.16
CA SER A 26 -15.70 -11.41 4.03
C SER A 26 -15.53 -10.75 2.66
N THR A 27 -14.91 -9.57 2.63
CA THR A 27 -14.69 -8.81 1.40
C THR A 27 -13.77 -9.57 0.45
N LYS A 28 -14.07 -9.54 -0.85
CA LYS A 28 -13.26 -10.24 -1.87
C LYS A 28 -12.49 -9.30 -2.78
N SER A 29 -13.12 -8.26 -3.31
CA SER A 29 -12.46 -7.31 -4.21
C SER A 29 -12.73 -5.89 -3.75
N THR A 30 -11.70 -5.07 -3.59
CA THR A 30 -11.90 -3.67 -3.19
C THR A 30 -10.99 -2.72 -3.92
N ASP A 31 -11.56 -1.66 -4.46
CA ASP A 31 -10.82 -0.53 -5.01
C ASP A 31 -11.11 0.72 -4.15
N TYR A 32 -10.08 1.15 -3.42
CA TYR A 32 -10.06 2.41 -2.65
C TYR A 32 -9.02 3.37 -3.21
N SER A 33 -8.55 3.15 -4.44
CA SER A 33 -7.50 3.95 -5.05
C SER A 33 -7.89 5.41 -5.21
N ARG A 34 -6.89 6.30 -5.29
CA ARG A 34 -7.08 7.71 -5.63
C ARG A 34 -8.08 8.42 -4.71
N ASN A 35 -7.90 8.23 -3.41
CA ASN A 35 -8.62 8.90 -2.33
C ASN A 35 -7.62 9.63 -1.41
N MET A 36 -7.99 9.89 -0.16
CA MET A 36 -7.13 10.47 0.87
C MET A 36 -7.19 9.62 2.15
N PHE A 37 -7.35 8.30 2.01
CA PHE A 37 -7.43 7.39 3.13
C PHE A 37 -6.11 7.22 3.86
N GLU A 38 -6.20 7.07 5.18
CA GLU A 38 -5.08 6.65 6.01
C GLU A 38 -5.15 5.13 6.23
N PHE A 39 -3.98 4.50 6.34
CA PHE A 39 -3.90 3.08 6.61
C PHE A 39 -2.70 2.78 7.52
N ASP A 40 -2.98 2.13 8.63
CA ASP A 40 -2.01 1.75 9.65
C ASP A 40 -1.90 0.22 9.76
N PHE A 41 -0.78 -0.33 9.28
CA PHE A 41 -0.52 -1.78 9.37
C PHE A 41 -0.45 -2.30 10.80
N SER A 42 -0.10 -1.46 11.78
CA SER A 42 -0.03 -1.89 13.18
C SER A 42 -1.41 -2.31 13.73
N LYS A 43 -2.49 -1.79 13.14
CA LYS A 43 -3.87 -2.12 13.48
C LYS A 43 -4.39 -3.37 12.75
N VAL A 44 -3.71 -3.80 11.68
CA VAL A 44 -4.13 -4.94 10.85
C VAL A 44 -3.25 -6.16 11.14
N LYS A 45 -3.75 -7.05 11.99
CA LYS A 45 -3.04 -8.29 12.33
C LYS A 45 -3.07 -9.33 11.21
N GLU A 46 -4.16 -9.38 10.46
CA GLU A 46 -4.41 -10.38 9.42
C GLU A 46 -5.41 -9.84 8.41
N PHE A 47 -5.22 -10.17 7.13
CA PHE A 47 -6.18 -9.87 6.07
C PHE A 47 -7.29 -10.92 5.99
N PRO A 48 -8.47 -10.59 5.45
CA PRO A 48 -9.56 -11.55 5.30
C PRO A 48 -9.14 -12.68 4.36
N ALA A 49 -9.41 -13.94 4.73
CA ALA A 49 -9.05 -15.09 3.89
C ALA A 49 -9.80 -15.11 2.53
N SER A 50 -10.93 -14.40 2.45
CA SER A 50 -11.70 -14.23 1.22
C SER A 50 -11.15 -13.14 0.29
N LEU A 51 -10.20 -12.33 0.76
CA LEU A 51 -9.68 -11.20 0.01
C LEU A 51 -8.91 -11.73 -1.20
N VAL A 52 -9.51 -11.51 -2.36
CA VAL A 52 -8.88 -11.65 -3.65
C VAL A 52 -8.21 -10.31 -3.90
N SER A 53 -8.89 -9.32 -4.47
CA SER A 53 -8.25 -8.07 -4.92
C SER A 53 -8.32 -6.91 -3.91
N LEU A 54 -7.24 -6.14 -3.80
CA LEU A 54 -7.15 -4.90 -3.03
C LEU A 54 -6.32 -3.85 -3.78
N ASP A 55 -6.96 -2.76 -4.21
CA ASP A 55 -6.28 -1.57 -4.69
C ASP A 55 -6.43 -0.43 -3.67
N LEU A 56 -5.31 0.05 -3.16
CA LEU A 56 -5.15 1.19 -2.25
C LEU A 56 -4.28 2.29 -2.86
N ASN A 57 -3.94 2.22 -4.15
CA ASN A 57 -2.92 3.12 -4.70
C ASN A 57 -3.33 4.60 -4.62
N HIS A 58 -2.35 5.49 -4.57
CA HIS A 58 -2.57 6.94 -4.60
C HIS A 58 -3.57 7.44 -3.54
N ASN A 59 -3.44 7.04 -2.27
CA ASN A 59 -4.09 7.71 -1.15
C ASN A 59 -3.20 8.74 -0.44
N GLU A 60 -2.09 9.15 -1.09
CA GLU A 60 -1.24 10.21 -0.56
C GLU A 60 -1.98 11.57 -0.50
N HIS A 61 -2.11 12.12 0.71
CA HIS A 61 -2.64 13.46 0.94
C HIS A 61 -1.69 14.50 0.33
N SER A 62 -2.12 15.20 -0.73
CA SER A 62 -1.37 16.29 -1.36
C SER A 62 -1.45 17.63 -0.58
N GLY A 63 -2.06 17.63 0.60
CA GLY A 63 -2.13 18.76 1.52
C GLY A 63 -1.31 18.53 2.80
N GLU A 64 -0.91 19.63 3.44
CA GLU A 64 -0.08 19.74 4.64
C GLU A 64 -0.19 18.56 5.63
N LEU A 65 0.89 17.81 5.79
CA LEU A 65 1.06 17.01 7.01
C LEU A 65 1.41 17.98 8.14
N ASP A 66 0.41 18.22 8.98
CA ASP A 66 0.57 18.78 10.29
C ASP A 66 1.74 18.12 11.02
N LYS A 67 2.62 18.98 11.51
CA LYS A 67 3.97 18.70 12.02
C LYS A 67 4.01 17.88 13.32
N GLU A 68 2.90 17.29 13.75
CA GLU A 68 2.76 16.75 15.12
C GLU A 68 2.19 15.33 15.20
N GLY A 69 1.59 14.78 14.12
CA GLY A 69 0.88 13.49 14.17
C GLY A 69 1.71 12.25 13.85
N MET A 70 2.70 12.33 12.95
CA MET A 70 3.63 11.23 12.73
C MET A 70 4.62 11.21 13.89
N LYS A 71 4.27 10.51 14.97
CA LYS A 71 5.25 10.10 15.99
C LYS A 71 6.47 9.57 15.23
N LYS A 72 7.61 10.21 15.48
CA LYS A 72 8.95 9.89 14.92
C LYS A 72 9.38 8.48 15.35
N GLU A 73 8.63 7.45 14.97
CA GLU A 73 9.15 6.10 14.96
C GLU A 73 10.10 6.02 13.78
N LYS A 74 11.38 6.24 14.08
CA LYS A 74 12.58 5.80 13.35
C LYS A 74 12.32 5.30 11.92
N CYS A 75 11.89 6.20 11.05
CA CYS A 75 11.74 5.92 9.63
C CYS A 75 13.15 6.00 9.03
N ASP A 76 13.84 4.86 8.98
CA ASP A 76 15.18 4.74 8.39
C ASP A 76 15.18 4.96 6.86
N GLY A 77 14.05 5.35 6.25
CA GLY A 77 13.93 5.53 4.80
C GLY A 77 13.93 4.20 4.02
N CYS A 78 13.54 3.10 4.66
CA CYS A 78 13.56 1.75 4.09
C CYS A 78 12.51 1.48 3.00
N GLY A 79 11.60 2.42 2.75
CA GLY A 79 10.58 2.31 1.72
C GLY A 79 11.17 2.27 0.32
N LEU A 80 10.63 1.41 -0.54
CA LEU A 80 11.01 1.38 -1.94
C LEU A 80 10.55 2.67 -2.64
N ARG A 81 11.46 3.25 -3.42
CA ARG A 81 11.17 4.34 -4.36
C ARG A 81 11.30 3.79 -5.76
N GLY A 82 10.44 4.24 -6.66
CA GLY A 82 10.54 3.97 -8.09
C GLY A 82 10.16 5.21 -8.88
N THR A 83 9.87 5.03 -10.16
CA THR A 83 9.37 6.09 -11.04
C THR A 83 7.91 5.85 -11.40
N GLU A 84 7.16 6.90 -11.75
CA GLU A 84 5.75 6.80 -12.21
C GLU A 84 5.54 5.81 -13.37
N GLU A 85 6.57 5.58 -14.19
CA GLU A 85 6.54 4.62 -15.31
C GLU A 85 6.49 3.16 -14.84
N GLU A 86 7.04 2.83 -13.67
CA GLU A 86 7.02 1.48 -13.11
C GLU A 86 5.61 1.04 -12.66
N ILE A 87 4.73 2.02 -12.39
CA ILE A 87 3.32 1.83 -11.97
C ILE A 87 2.37 1.79 -13.16
N SER A 88 2.82 2.31 -14.30
CA SER A 88 2.08 2.19 -15.56
C SER A 88 2.17 0.78 -16.15
N ARG A 89 2.96 -0.12 -15.55
CA ARG A 89 2.81 -1.54 -15.81
C ARG A 89 1.40 -1.93 -15.35
N PRO A 90 0.59 -2.60 -16.18
CA PRO A 90 -0.64 -3.19 -15.70
C PRO A 90 -0.26 -4.19 -14.63
N LEU A 91 -0.30 -3.75 -13.37
CA LEU A 91 -0.43 -4.61 -12.23
C LEU A 91 -1.81 -5.25 -12.44
N GLY A 92 -1.86 -6.34 -13.19
CA GLY A 92 -2.89 -7.37 -13.03
C GLY A 92 -2.80 -8.02 -11.64
N GLU A 93 -2.20 -7.31 -10.69
CA GLU A 93 -1.97 -7.76 -9.35
C GLU A 93 -3.24 -7.54 -8.57
N VAL A 94 -3.60 -8.65 -7.96
CA VAL A 94 -4.59 -8.79 -6.93
C VAL A 94 -4.29 -7.86 -5.73
N LEU A 95 -3.09 -7.25 -5.61
CA LEU A 95 -2.77 -6.27 -4.58
C LEU A 95 -2.01 -5.07 -5.18
N ASN A 96 -2.45 -3.84 -4.90
CA ASN A 96 -1.69 -2.62 -5.17
C ASN A 96 -1.82 -1.65 -4.01
N MET A 97 -0.73 -1.33 -3.33
CA MET A 97 -0.68 -0.40 -2.20
C MET A 97 0.38 0.69 -2.42
N SER A 98 0.81 0.87 -3.66
CA SER A 98 1.81 1.86 -4.01
C SER A 98 1.31 3.30 -3.81
N TYR A 99 2.20 4.29 -3.72
CA TYR A 99 1.82 5.71 -3.66
C TYR A 99 0.96 6.07 -2.45
N ASN A 100 1.43 5.66 -1.28
CA ASN A 100 0.79 5.93 -0.02
C ASN A 100 1.82 6.41 1.01
N ARG A 101 1.34 6.73 2.22
CA ARG A 101 2.18 7.04 3.38
C ARG A 101 2.19 5.91 4.39
N LEU A 102 2.11 4.66 3.92
CA LEU A 102 2.13 3.49 4.79
C LEU A 102 3.46 3.44 5.55
N TYR A 103 3.38 3.07 6.83
CA TYR A 103 4.53 2.97 7.71
C TYR A 103 4.48 1.69 8.55
N GLY A 104 5.65 1.27 9.03
CA GLY A 104 5.81 0.11 9.89
C GLY A 104 6.13 -1.18 9.13
N LYS A 105 6.03 -2.31 9.85
CA LYS A 105 6.35 -3.63 9.30
C LYS A 105 5.15 -4.21 8.54
N ILE A 106 5.36 -4.68 7.32
CA ILE A 106 4.36 -5.48 6.58
C ILE A 106 4.02 -6.73 7.44
N PRO A 107 2.73 -6.97 7.76
CA PRO A 107 2.32 -8.16 8.49
C PRO A 107 2.76 -9.44 7.79
N THR A 108 3.22 -10.42 8.56
CA THR A 108 3.61 -11.73 8.02
C THR A 108 2.43 -12.69 8.06
N GLY A 109 2.09 -13.30 6.92
CA GLY A 109 0.95 -14.20 6.78
C GLY A 109 0.07 -13.86 5.58
N GLY A 110 -0.77 -14.81 5.16
CA GLY A 110 -1.53 -14.69 3.91
C GLY A 110 -0.60 -14.61 2.68
N ASN A 111 -0.99 -13.83 1.67
CA ASN A 111 -0.27 -13.71 0.40
C ASN A 111 0.57 -12.43 0.27
N LEU A 112 0.65 -11.57 1.30
CA LEU A 112 1.35 -10.29 1.20
C LEU A 112 2.80 -10.45 0.74
N GLN A 113 3.49 -11.48 1.23
CA GLN A 113 4.89 -11.74 0.88
C GLN A 113 5.09 -12.33 -0.53
N SER A 114 4.03 -12.78 -1.22
CA SER A 114 4.14 -13.33 -2.58
C SER A 114 3.93 -12.31 -3.69
N PHE A 115 3.44 -11.10 -3.35
CA PHE A 115 3.27 -10.01 -4.33
C PHE A 115 4.60 -9.34 -4.67
N ASP A 116 4.65 -8.74 -5.86
CA ASP A 116 5.85 -8.05 -6.30
C ASP A 116 6.13 -6.83 -5.41
N VAL A 117 7.41 -6.48 -5.31
CA VAL A 117 7.87 -5.29 -4.61
C VAL A 117 7.25 -4.00 -5.16
N TYR A 118 6.86 -3.96 -6.44
CA TYR A 118 6.17 -2.83 -7.07
C TYR A 118 4.83 -2.51 -6.40
N SER A 119 4.13 -3.49 -5.86
CA SER A 119 2.84 -3.31 -5.17
C SER A 119 2.95 -2.52 -3.88
N TYR A 120 4.17 -2.22 -3.43
CA TYR A 120 4.48 -1.48 -2.21
C TYR A 120 5.27 -0.19 -2.47
N LEU A 121 5.49 0.17 -3.73
CA LEU A 121 6.33 1.30 -4.14
C LEU A 121 5.85 2.64 -3.54
N HIS A 122 6.76 3.58 -3.33
CA HIS A 122 6.48 4.93 -2.80
C HIS A 122 5.88 4.98 -1.38
N ASN A 123 6.12 3.96 -0.56
CA ASN A 123 5.78 3.99 0.86
C ASN A 123 7.03 4.21 1.72
N LYS A 124 7.39 5.47 1.98
CA LYS A 124 8.70 5.89 2.55
C LYS A 124 9.14 5.13 3.81
N CYS A 125 8.21 4.73 4.67
CA CYS A 125 8.50 4.14 5.99
C CYS A 125 7.99 2.70 6.13
N LEU A 126 7.56 2.07 5.03
CA LEU A 126 7.13 0.69 5.02
C LEU A 126 8.33 -0.25 4.89
N HIS A 127 8.37 -1.34 5.65
CA HIS A 127 9.50 -2.27 5.64
C HIS A 127 9.09 -3.72 5.97
N GLY A 128 9.99 -4.67 5.75
CA GLY A 128 9.72 -6.11 5.90
C GLY A 128 9.40 -6.76 4.55
N ALA A 129 9.36 -8.09 4.51
CA ALA A 129 9.16 -8.84 3.27
C ALA A 129 7.83 -8.45 2.56
N PRO A 130 7.83 -8.27 1.23
CA PRO A 130 8.91 -8.62 0.28
C PRO A 130 10.01 -7.55 0.12
N LEU A 131 9.90 -6.41 0.80
CA LEU A 131 10.87 -5.31 0.69
C LEU A 131 12.19 -5.68 1.37
N ARG A 132 13.28 -5.66 0.60
CA ARG A 132 14.64 -5.82 1.12
C ARG A 132 15.22 -4.44 1.45
N ARG A 133 15.94 -4.34 2.57
CA ARG A 133 16.65 -3.11 2.96
C ARG A 133 17.61 -2.69 1.84
N GLY A 134 17.57 -1.41 1.46
CA GLY A 134 18.46 -0.85 0.44
C GLY A 134 18.18 -1.30 -1.00
N LEU A 135 17.05 -1.97 -1.25
CA LEU A 135 16.62 -2.23 -2.62
C LEU A 135 16.12 -0.90 -3.21
N TYR A 136 16.83 -0.39 -4.20
CA TYR A 136 16.34 0.67 -5.06
C TYR A 136 15.86 0.01 -6.34
N VAL A 137 14.65 0.33 -6.79
CA VAL A 137 14.30 0.00 -8.15
C VAL A 137 15.04 0.99 -9.04
N ILE A 138 16.05 0.49 -9.76
CA ILE A 138 16.78 1.29 -10.73
C ILE A 138 15.96 1.19 -12.03
N PRO A 139 15.53 2.32 -12.62
CA PRO A 139 14.75 2.28 -13.84
C PRO A 139 15.55 1.57 -14.92
N THR A 140 14.99 0.51 -15.50
CA THR A 140 15.55 -0.14 -16.68
C THR A 140 15.15 0.67 -17.93
N SER A 141 15.59 1.92 -18.01
CA SER A 141 15.61 2.65 -19.28
C SER A 141 17.05 2.62 -19.79
N GLY A 142 17.23 2.01 -20.97
CA GLY A 142 18.47 1.49 -21.51
C GLY A 142 19.68 2.42 -21.50
N TRP A 143 20.83 1.84 -21.16
CA TRP A 143 22.11 2.26 -21.71
C TRP A 143 22.22 1.66 -23.11
N GLY A 144 21.79 2.43 -24.11
CA GLY A 144 22.31 2.32 -25.47
C GLY A 144 23.20 3.53 -25.69
N GLU A 145 24.51 3.33 -25.62
CA GLU A 145 25.46 4.11 -26.42
C GLU A 145 25.56 3.47 -27.81
#